data_AF-A0A2M7TR34-F1
#
_entry.id   AF-A0A2M7TR34-F1
#
_cell.length_a   1.000
_cell.length_b   1.000
_cell.length_c   1.000
_cell.angle_alpha   90.00
_cell.angle_beta   90.00
_cell.angle_gamma   90.00
#
_symmetry.space_group_name_H-M   'P 1'
#
loop_
_entity.id
_entity.type
_entity.pdbx_description
1 polymer ?
#
loop_
_entity_poly.entity_id
_entity_poly.type
_entity_poly.pdbx_seq_one_letter_code
_entity_poly.pdbx_strand_id
1 'polypeptide(L)'
;MSMIKCLNCGSSDIIKKGKRKTKFGFRQFYYCKNCKKGFIDSKLLHKTYGPKVIVSAVSYYNLGNTLERSAKLTNRRFKVKISKSSVSQWLKEFRDICTYYKARPRVLKNYGKEILVSKTFKHNDLAYNFKYHKPKLEILCSDNGLLSLIKYIKDFKRGCPEFFDDIENRCSQTKIEVSTKKESRYNNACRLADLALKSCRSNSERHTAVENFMLINDSATIACEVPVWLWEKNLDMGISGHIDVLQVRSNK
;
A
#
# COMPACT_ATOMS: atom_id res chain seq x y z
N MET A 1 5.94 19.65 -10.92
CA MET A 1 7.27 19.02 -11.09
C MET A 1 7.94 18.92 -9.73
N SER A 2 8.38 17.74 -9.29
CA SER A 2 9.11 17.61 -8.02
C SER A 2 10.48 18.30 -8.15
N MET A 3 10.73 19.35 -7.36
CA MET A 3 12.05 19.95 -7.24
C MET A 3 13.03 18.91 -6.68
N ILE A 4 14.07 18.59 -7.45
CA ILE A 4 15.15 17.71 -6.97
C ILE A 4 15.98 18.53 -5.98
N LYS A 5 16.16 18.00 -4.77
CA LYS A 5 17.02 18.56 -3.72
C LYS A 5 18.27 17.72 -3.55
N CYS A 6 19.35 18.35 -3.10
CA CYS A 6 20.61 17.65 -2.89
C CYS A 6 20.46 16.64 -1.75
N LEU A 7 20.77 15.37 -2.02
CA LEU A 7 20.69 14.29 -1.04
C LEU A 7 21.68 14.43 0.13
N ASN A 8 22.66 15.34 0.04
CA ASN A 8 23.68 15.53 1.06
C ASN A 8 23.54 16.85 1.84
N CYS A 9 22.93 17.90 1.27
CA CYS A 9 22.82 19.21 1.94
C CYS A 9 21.44 19.87 1.80
N GLY A 10 20.47 19.24 1.12
CA GLY A 10 19.13 19.79 0.94
C GLY A 10 18.99 20.97 -0.03
N SER A 11 20.11 21.54 -0.51
CA SER A 11 20.12 22.65 -1.48
C SER A 11 19.36 22.32 -2.76
N SER A 12 18.68 23.31 -3.32
CA SER A 12 18.03 23.28 -4.65
C SER A 12 18.98 23.63 -5.79
N ASP A 13 20.20 24.12 -5.49
CA ASP A 13 21.18 24.51 -6.51
C ASP A 13 21.90 23.28 -7.09
N ILE A 14 21.23 22.67 -8.08
CA ILE A 14 21.57 21.37 -8.65
C ILE A 14 21.54 21.44 -10.17
N ILE A 15 22.60 20.91 -10.79
CA ILE A 15 22.69 20.75 -12.25
C ILE A 15 22.68 19.27 -12.65
N LYS A 16 22.16 18.99 -13.84
CA LYS A 16 22.31 17.68 -14.51
C LYS A 16 23.74 17.57 -15.04
N LYS A 17 24.54 16.62 -14.52
CA LYS A 17 25.95 16.40 -14.89
C LYS A 17 26.12 15.04 -15.57
N GLY A 18 25.51 14.88 -16.74
CA GLY A 18 25.58 13.66 -17.55
C GLY A 18 24.78 12.48 -16.99
N LYS A 19 25.06 11.28 -17.50
CA LYS A 19 24.37 10.04 -17.10
C LYS A 19 25.40 9.02 -16.59
N ARG A 20 25.08 8.34 -15.49
CA ARG A 20 25.90 7.24 -14.97
C ARG A 20 25.33 5.91 -15.45
N LYS A 21 26.15 5.08 -16.09
CA LYS A 21 25.79 3.70 -16.44
C LYS A 21 25.72 2.87 -15.16
N THR A 22 24.59 2.20 -14.96
CA THR A 22 24.40 1.22 -13.89
C THR A 22 24.09 -0.14 -14.51
N LYS A 23 24.13 -1.21 -13.70
CA LYS A 23 23.71 -2.55 -14.13
C LYS A 23 22.26 -2.59 -14.68
N PHE A 24 21.43 -1.60 -14.34
CA PHE A 24 20.03 -1.51 -14.76
C PHE A 24 19.78 -0.38 -15.78
N GLY A 25 20.83 0.08 -16.46
CA GLY A 25 20.76 1.13 -17.47
C GLY A 25 21.32 2.47 -16.98
N PHE A 26 21.14 3.51 -17.78
CA PHE A 26 21.63 4.84 -17.48
C PHE A 26 20.71 5.55 -16.48
N ARG A 27 21.30 6.15 -15.45
CA ARG A 27 20.59 7.04 -14.55
C ARG A 27 21.15 8.45 -14.66
N GLN A 28 20.27 9.45 -14.54
CA GLN A 28 20.67 10.85 -14.54
C GLN A 28 21.57 11.12 -13.32
N PHE A 29 22.76 11.66 -13.57
CA PHE A 29 23.66 12.11 -12.53
C PHE A 29 23.45 13.61 -12.31
N TYR A 30 23.44 14.01 -11.06
CA TYR A 30 23.23 15.38 -10.60
C TYR A 30 24.45 15.83 -9.82
N TYR A 31 24.75 17.12 -9.89
CA TYR A 31 25.83 17.76 -9.13
C TYR A 31 25.27 18.95 -8.38
N CYS A 32 25.48 18.97 -7.07
CA CYS A 32 25.11 20.13 -6.25
C CYS A 32 26.23 21.15 -6.28
N LYS A 33 25.93 22.38 -6.69
CA LYS A 33 26.92 23.47 -6.72
C LYS A 33 27.30 23.95 -5.32
N ASN A 34 26.39 23.84 -4.35
CA ASN A 34 26.64 24.25 -2.97
C ASN A 34 27.61 23.30 -2.24
N CYS A 35 27.25 22.02 -2.05
CA CYS A 35 28.13 21.08 -1.34
C CYS A 35 29.16 20.37 -2.23
N LYS A 36 29.20 20.70 -3.53
CA LYS A 36 30.14 20.15 -4.53
C LYS A 36 30.10 18.62 -4.69
N LYS A 37 29.06 17.95 -4.18
CA LYS A 37 28.88 16.50 -4.30
C LYS A 37 27.94 16.12 -5.45
N GLY A 38 28.28 15.01 -6.10
CA GLY A 38 27.43 14.39 -7.12
C GLY A 38 26.54 13.29 -6.54
N PHE A 39 25.34 13.15 -7.07
CA PHE A 39 24.39 12.12 -6.66
C PHE A 39 23.52 11.66 -7.83
N ILE A 40 22.84 10.54 -7.66
CA ILE A 40 21.87 10.03 -8.63
C ILE A 40 20.49 10.22 -8.03
N ASP A 41 19.52 10.63 -8.84
CA ASP A 41 18.12 10.60 -8.41
C ASP A 41 17.70 9.15 -8.23
N SER A 42 17.66 8.73 -6.97
CA SER A 42 17.24 7.39 -6.56
C SER A 42 16.16 7.54 -5.52
N LYS A 43 14.98 6.99 -5.83
CA LYS A 43 13.86 6.91 -4.90
C LYS A 43 14.20 6.12 -3.61
N LEU A 44 15.24 5.29 -3.63
CA LEU A 44 15.85 4.66 -2.45
C LEU A 44 17.37 4.83 -2.48
N LEU A 45 17.93 5.41 -1.43
CA LEU A 45 19.37 5.68 -1.33
C LEU A 45 20.17 4.40 -1.16
N HIS A 46 21.36 4.38 -1.76
CA HIS A 46 22.32 3.27 -1.63
C HIS A 46 21.78 1.88 -2.01
N LYS A 47 20.80 1.82 -2.93
CA LYS A 47 20.23 0.57 -3.44
C LYS A 47 20.63 0.28 -4.88
N THR A 48 21.14 -0.92 -5.08
CA THR A 48 21.41 -1.50 -6.40
C THR A 48 20.11 -1.70 -7.16
N TYR A 49 19.11 -2.35 -6.55
CA TYR A 49 17.82 -2.64 -7.17
C TYR A 49 16.82 -1.51 -6.95
N GLY A 50 15.96 -1.26 -7.94
CA GLY A 50 14.93 -0.23 -7.85
C GLY A 50 13.83 -0.58 -6.81
N PRO A 51 13.08 0.41 -6.32
CA PRO A 51 12.08 0.19 -5.26
C PRO A 51 11.01 -0.83 -5.65
N LYS A 52 10.57 -0.86 -6.92
CA LYS A 52 9.58 -1.83 -7.43
C LYS A 52 10.04 -3.28 -7.29
N VAL A 53 11.34 -3.55 -7.43
CA VAL A 53 11.94 -4.89 -7.23
C VAL A 53 11.93 -5.26 -5.75
N ILE A 54 12.40 -4.34 -4.90
CA ILE A 54 12.54 -4.53 -3.45
C ILE A 54 11.16 -4.76 -2.81
N VAL A 55 10.23 -3.84 -3.04
CA VAL A 55 8.85 -3.90 -2.52
C VAL A 55 8.16 -5.19 -2.97
N SER A 56 8.32 -5.60 -4.23
CA SER A 56 7.71 -6.84 -4.71
C SER A 56 8.30 -8.09 -4.05
N ALA A 57 9.61 -8.13 -3.81
CA ALA A 57 10.25 -9.26 -3.14
C ALA A 57 9.77 -9.40 -1.69
N VAL A 58 9.66 -8.28 -0.98
CA VAL A 58 9.11 -8.23 0.39
C VAL A 58 7.64 -8.70 0.40
N SER A 59 6.82 -8.17 -0.52
CA SER A 59 5.42 -8.59 -0.65
C SER A 59 5.28 -10.08 -0.99
N TYR A 60 6.08 -10.64 -1.89
CA TYR A 60 6.02 -12.08 -2.21
C TYR A 60 6.32 -12.94 -0.99
N TYR A 61 7.27 -12.54 -0.15
CA TYR A 61 7.57 -13.26 1.09
C TYR A 61 6.41 -13.20 2.09
N ASN A 62 5.80 -12.02 2.23
CA ASN A 62 4.66 -11.79 3.12
C ASN A 62 3.37 -12.47 2.64
N LEU A 63 3.22 -12.71 1.34
CA LEU A 63 2.18 -13.57 0.76
C LEU A 63 2.37 -15.08 1.07
N GLY A 64 3.36 -15.44 1.90
CA GLY A 64 3.56 -16.82 2.35
C GLY A 64 4.58 -17.63 1.56
N ASN A 65 5.37 -16.99 0.68
CA ASN A 65 6.46 -17.68 -0.02
C ASN A 65 7.72 -17.76 0.85
N THR A 66 8.59 -18.75 0.54
CA THR A 66 9.96 -18.81 1.09
C THR A 66 10.84 -17.69 0.51
N LEU A 67 12.03 -17.48 1.07
CA LEU A 67 12.99 -16.50 0.54
C LEU A 67 13.40 -16.85 -0.89
N GLU A 68 13.67 -18.13 -1.16
CA GLU A 68 14.05 -18.66 -2.47
C GLU A 68 12.93 -18.45 -3.50
N ARG A 69 11.69 -18.78 -3.12
CA ARG A 69 10.55 -18.61 -4.01
C ARG A 69 10.26 -17.13 -4.29
N SER A 70 10.36 -16.28 -3.28
CA SER A 70 10.20 -14.83 -3.42
C SER A 70 11.25 -14.24 -4.35
N ALA A 71 12.51 -14.68 -4.23
CA ALA A 71 13.58 -14.33 -5.15
C ALA A 71 13.27 -14.78 -6.59
N LYS A 72 12.85 -16.05 -6.78
CA LYS A 72 12.50 -16.61 -8.10
C LYS A 72 11.35 -15.84 -8.77
N LEU A 73 10.28 -15.54 -8.03
CA LEU A 73 9.14 -14.77 -8.55
C LEU A 73 9.55 -13.35 -8.97
N THR A 74 10.34 -12.68 -8.14
CA THR A 74 10.86 -11.34 -8.42
C THR A 74 11.78 -11.33 -9.63
N ASN A 75 12.70 -12.29 -9.72
CA ASN A 75 13.62 -12.45 -10.85
C ASN A 75 12.86 -12.65 -12.16
N ARG A 76 11.84 -13.52 -12.16
CA ARG A 76 11.01 -13.79 -13.33
C ARG A 76 10.25 -12.53 -13.78
N ARG A 77 9.64 -11.80 -12.83
CA ARG A 77 8.82 -10.61 -13.11
C ARG A 77 9.64 -9.45 -13.64
N PHE A 78 10.79 -9.16 -13.02
CA PHE A 78 11.58 -7.97 -13.34
C PHE A 78 12.80 -8.25 -14.21
N LYS A 79 13.01 -9.51 -14.64
CA LYS A 79 14.18 -9.95 -15.42
C LYS A 79 15.50 -9.56 -14.75
N VAL A 80 15.57 -9.79 -13.43
CA VAL A 80 16.75 -9.52 -12.59
C VAL A 80 17.29 -10.82 -11.97
N LYS A 81 18.46 -10.74 -11.32
CA LYS A 81 19.07 -11.84 -10.57
C LYS A 81 19.31 -11.40 -9.12
N ILE A 82 18.30 -11.52 -8.27
CA ILE A 82 18.36 -11.33 -6.81
C ILE A 82 18.55 -12.69 -6.13
N SER A 83 19.29 -12.70 -5.02
CA SER A 83 19.51 -13.89 -4.20
C SER A 83 18.51 -13.97 -3.04
N LYS A 84 18.37 -15.15 -2.41
CA LYS A 84 17.61 -15.30 -1.17
C LYS A 84 18.13 -14.39 -0.05
N SER A 85 19.44 -14.18 0.01
CA SER A 85 20.09 -13.29 0.98
C SER A 85 19.69 -11.83 0.75
N SER A 86 19.50 -11.41 -0.50
CA SER A 86 19.00 -10.06 -0.82
C SER A 86 17.59 -9.85 -0.25
N VAL A 87 16.70 -10.84 -0.42
CA VAL A 87 15.34 -10.79 0.15
C VAL A 87 15.38 -10.73 1.67
N SER A 88 16.19 -11.58 2.30
CA SER A 88 16.39 -11.59 3.76
C SER A 88 16.89 -10.24 4.29
N GLN A 89 17.86 -9.63 3.60
CA GLN A 89 18.39 -8.32 3.96
C GLN A 89 17.33 -7.22 3.87
N TRP A 90 16.52 -7.20 2.81
CA TRP A 90 15.43 -6.22 2.69
C TRP A 90 14.33 -6.41 3.73
N LEU A 91 14.01 -7.66 4.09
CA LEU A 91 13.06 -7.94 5.17
C LEU A 91 13.57 -7.41 6.52
N LYS A 92 14.86 -7.55 6.80
CA LYS A 92 15.49 -6.98 8.00
C LYS A 92 15.48 -5.44 7.95
N GLU A 93 15.84 -4.87 6.82
CA GLU A 93 15.93 -3.42 6.62
C GLU A 93 14.57 -2.72 6.78
N PHE A 94 13.51 -3.28 6.19
CA PHE A 94 12.17 -2.67 6.22
C PHE A 94 11.28 -3.23 7.34
N ARG A 95 11.86 -3.96 8.31
CA ARG A 95 11.12 -4.64 9.39
C ARG A 95 10.24 -3.70 10.19
N ASP A 96 10.73 -2.50 10.49
CA ASP A 96 10.02 -1.51 11.30
C ASP A 96 8.89 -0.79 10.55
N ILE A 97 8.81 -0.97 9.23
CA ILE A 97 7.76 -0.41 8.38
C ILE A 97 6.77 -1.52 8.01
N CYS A 98 7.28 -2.65 7.52
CA CYS A 98 6.52 -3.83 7.10
C CYS A 98 6.25 -4.76 8.29
N THR A 99 5.36 -4.34 9.17
CA THR A 99 5.09 -4.97 10.48
C THR A 99 4.39 -6.33 10.40
N TYR A 100 3.93 -6.77 9.23
CA TYR A 100 3.24 -8.06 9.05
C TYR A 100 4.09 -9.29 9.47
N TYR A 101 5.42 -9.15 9.56
CA TYR A 101 6.30 -10.22 10.08
C TYR A 101 5.86 -10.75 11.45
N LYS A 102 5.19 -9.92 12.27
CA LYS A 102 4.65 -10.29 13.59
C LYS A 102 3.54 -11.33 13.49
N ALA A 103 2.64 -11.19 12.52
CA ALA A 103 1.50 -12.08 12.33
C ALA A 103 1.82 -13.28 11.40
N ARG A 104 2.79 -13.11 10.50
CA ARG A 104 3.11 -14.07 9.43
C ARG A 104 3.28 -15.53 9.91
N PRO A 105 4.01 -15.85 11.00
CA PRO A 105 4.16 -17.24 11.44
C PRO A 105 2.82 -17.91 11.81
N ARG A 106 1.99 -17.20 12.60
CA ARG A 106 0.66 -17.67 13.01
C ARG A 106 -0.26 -17.82 11.81
N VAL A 107 -0.24 -16.85 10.89
CA VAL A 107 -1.06 -16.89 9.68
C VAL A 107 -0.69 -18.08 8.79
N LEU A 108 0.60 -18.31 8.54
CA LEU A 108 1.03 -19.40 7.67
C LEU A 108 0.68 -20.77 8.24
N LYS A 109 0.81 -20.95 9.56
CA LYS A 109 0.46 -22.19 10.23
C LYS A 109 -1.04 -22.53 10.08
N ASN A 110 -1.90 -21.53 10.19
CA ASN A 110 -3.36 -21.74 10.30
C ASN A 110 -4.12 -21.56 8.97
N TYR A 111 -3.60 -20.77 8.03
CA TYR A 111 -4.30 -20.36 6.80
C TYR A 111 -3.53 -20.65 5.51
N GLY A 112 -2.25 -21.02 5.58
CA GLY A 112 -1.43 -21.25 4.39
C GLY A 112 -1.19 -19.96 3.58
N LYS A 113 -1.34 -20.05 2.25
CA LYS A 113 -0.99 -18.96 1.30
C LYS A 113 -2.19 -18.19 0.76
N GLU A 114 -3.40 -18.72 0.89
CA GLU A 114 -4.64 -18.09 0.39
C GLU A 114 -5.20 -17.10 1.41
N ILE A 115 -4.45 -16.02 1.60
CA ILE A 115 -4.71 -15.04 2.66
C ILE A 115 -5.48 -13.80 2.19
N LEU A 116 -5.50 -13.54 0.88
CA LEU A 116 -6.20 -12.39 0.28
C LEU A 116 -7.46 -12.85 -0.44
N VAL A 117 -8.56 -12.13 -0.24
CA VAL A 117 -9.80 -12.26 -0.99
C VAL A 117 -10.02 -10.96 -1.75
N SER A 118 -10.45 -11.07 -3.01
CA SER A 118 -10.78 -9.92 -3.86
C SER A 118 -12.13 -10.12 -4.54
N LYS A 119 -12.94 -9.07 -4.62
CA LYS A 119 -14.18 -9.02 -5.39
C LYS A 119 -14.24 -7.66 -6.07
N THR A 120 -14.54 -7.65 -7.37
CA THR A 120 -14.84 -6.41 -8.08
C THR A 120 -16.35 -6.31 -8.24
N PHE A 121 -16.91 -5.15 -7.95
CA PHE A 121 -18.29 -4.80 -8.23
C PHE A 121 -18.34 -3.41 -8.88
N LYS A 122 -19.45 -3.15 -9.59
CA LYS A 122 -19.72 -1.87 -10.23
C LYS A 122 -20.78 -1.16 -9.42
N HIS A 123 -20.62 0.15 -9.22
CA HIS A 123 -21.64 1.02 -8.64
C HIS A 123 -21.48 2.43 -9.24
N ASN A 124 -22.56 3.02 -9.76
CA ASN A 124 -22.56 4.31 -10.48
C ASN A 124 -21.40 4.41 -11.49
N ASP A 125 -21.29 3.43 -12.38
CA ASP A 125 -20.24 3.27 -13.42
C ASP A 125 -18.79 3.15 -12.92
N LEU A 126 -18.57 3.06 -11.61
CA LEU A 126 -17.25 2.90 -11.01
C LEU A 126 -17.00 1.45 -10.60
N ALA A 127 -15.82 0.95 -10.95
CA ALA A 127 -15.37 -0.38 -10.53
C ALA A 127 -14.61 -0.28 -9.20
N TYR A 128 -15.18 -0.89 -8.16
CA TYR A 128 -14.57 -0.98 -6.84
C TYR A 128 -13.80 -2.30 -6.74
N ASN A 129 -12.52 -2.22 -6.44
CA ASN A 129 -11.64 -3.39 -6.36
C ASN A 129 -11.46 -3.84 -4.91
N PHE A 130 -12.57 -4.17 -4.26
CA PHE A 130 -12.61 -4.60 -2.87
C PHE A 130 -11.67 -5.77 -2.62
N LYS A 131 -10.85 -5.63 -1.59
CA LYS A 131 -9.91 -6.67 -1.14
C LYS A 131 -9.86 -6.70 0.36
N TYR A 132 -9.68 -7.88 0.93
CA TYR A 132 -9.38 -8.01 2.34
C TYR A 132 -8.45 -9.17 2.64
N HIS A 133 -7.76 -9.06 3.78
CA HIS A 133 -6.82 -10.05 4.25
C HIS A 133 -7.48 -10.93 5.32
N LYS A 134 -7.98 -12.10 4.90
CA LYS A 134 -8.82 -13.00 5.71
C LYS A 134 -8.26 -13.28 7.12
N PRO A 135 -6.99 -13.68 7.29
CA PRO A 135 -6.44 -13.92 8.63
C PRO A 135 -6.34 -12.67 9.51
N LYS A 136 -6.04 -11.50 8.93
CA LYS A 136 -5.90 -10.26 9.70
C LYS A 136 -7.26 -9.75 10.14
N LEU A 137 -8.27 -9.85 9.28
CA LEU A 137 -9.66 -9.58 9.63
C LEU A 137 -10.08 -10.45 10.82
N GLU A 138 -9.92 -11.78 10.72
CA GLU A 138 -10.36 -12.70 11.77
C GLU A 138 -9.60 -12.51 13.08
N ILE A 139 -8.27 -12.41 13.04
CA ILE A 139 -7.45 -12.27 14.26
C ILE A 139 -7.68 -10.90 14.90
N LEU A 140 -7.46 -9.80 14.16
CA LEU A 140 -7.52 -8.46 14.75
C LEU A 140 -8.93 -8.08 15.18
N CYS A 141 -9.96 -8.48 14.44
CA CYS A 141 -11.31 -8.12 14.85
C CYS A 141 -11.80 -8.97 16.02
N SER A 142 -11.44 -10.26 16.08
CA SER A 142 -11.83 -11.10 17.23
C SER A 142 -11.12 -10.66 18.51
N ASP A 143 -9.82 -10.37 18.43
CA ASP A 143 -9.02 -9.89 19.57
C ASP A 143 -9.55 -8.55 20.12
N ASN A 144 -10.33 -7.81 19.32
CA ASN A 144 -10.88 -6.49 19.67
C ASN A 144 -12.42 -6.46 19.78
N GLY A 145 -13.09 -7.61 19.77
CA GLY A 145 -14.55 -7.69 19.90
C GLY A 145 -15.34 -7.13 18.70
N LEU A 146 -14.71 -6.91 17.55
CA LEU A 146 -15.30 -6.35 16.33
C LEU A 146 -15.97 -7.42 15.45
N LEU A 147 -16.82 -8.27 16.03
CA LEU A 147 -17.45 -9.39 15.32
C LEU A 147 -18.39 -8.94 14.19
N SER A 148 -19.09 -7.82 14.38
CA SER A 148 -19.95 -7.20 13.36
C SER A 148 -19.15 -6.79 12.12
N LEU A 149 -17.93 -6.26 12.31
CA LEU A 149 -17.04 -5.89 11.22
C LEU A 149 -16.58 -7.12 10.42
N ILE A 150 -16.30 -8.24 11.10
CA ILE A 150 -15.99 -9.51 10.42
C ILE A 150 -17.14 -9.92 9.50
N LYS A 151 -18.37 -9.90 10.02
CA LYS A 151 -19.57 -10.25 9.25
C LYS A 151 -19.74 -9.32 8.05
N TYR A 152 -19.70 -8.01 8.28
CA TYR A 152 -19.80 -6.98 7.26
C TYR A 152 -18.81 -7.17 6.11
N ILE A 153 -17.50 -7.31 6.43
CA ILE A 153 -16.45 -7.47 5.41
C ILE A 153 -16.60 -8.81 4.67
N LYS A 154 -17.00 -9.89 5.35
CA LYS A 154 -17.20 -11.20 4.71
C LYS A 154 -18.42 -11.22 3.79
N ASP A 155 -19.46 -10.43 4.07
CA ASP A 155 -20.70 -10.41 3.30
C ASP A 155 -20.47 -9.93 1.86
N PHE A 156 -19.51 -9.02 1.64
CA PHE A 156 -19.12 -8.57 0.29
C PHE A 156 -18.55 -9.65 -0.63
N LYS A 157 -18.25 -10.85 -0.12
CA LYS A 157 -17.97 -12.01 -0.98
C LYS A 157 -19.15 -12.33 -1.90
N ARG A 158 -20.37 -12.10 -1.42
CA ARG A 158 -21.62 -12.32 -2.15
C ARG A 158 -21.94 -11.17 -3.10
N GLY A 159 -21.37 -10.00 -2.88
CA GLY A 159 -21.65 -8.77 -3.62
C GLY A 159 -22.05 -7.64 -2.67
N CYS A 160 -22.35 -6.48 -3.22
CA CYS A 160 -23.02 -5.42 -2.46
C CYS A 160 -24.49 -5.77 -2.26
N PRO A 161 -25.15 -5.23 -1.21
CA PRO A 161 -26.60 -5.34 -1.07
C PRO A 161 -27.35 -4.75 -2.28
N GLU A 162 -28.53 -5.26 -2.62
CA GLU A 162 -29.30 -4.81 -3.80
C GLU A 162 -29.61 -3.31 -3.74
N PHE A 163 -30.04 -2.80 -2.57
CA PHE A 163 -30.32 -1.37 -2.39
C PHE A 163 -29.11 -0.46 -2.66
N PHE A 164 -27.89 -1.01 -2.66
CA PHE A 164 -26.69 -0.21 -2.89
C PHE A 164 -26.71 0.39 -4.29
N ASP A 165 -27.21 -0.35 -5.28
CA ASP A 165 -27.31 0.10 -6.68
C ASP A 165 -28.31 1.26 -6.84
N ASP A 166 -29.29 1.37 -5.96
CA ASP A 166 -30.28 2.46 -5.96
C ASP A 166 -29.73 3.78 -5.34
N ILE A 167 -28.52 3.76 -4.75
CA ILE A 167 -27.92 4.94 -4.13
C ILE A 167 -27.20 5.79 -5.19
N GLU A 168 -27.89 6.80 -5.70
CA GLU A 168 -27.32 7.75 -6.67
C GLU A 168 -26.28 8.69 -6.05
N ASN A 169 -26.47 9.13 -4.80
CA ASN A 169 -25.61 10.13 -4.19
C ASN A 169 -24.29 9.53 -3.69
N ARG A 170 -23.19 9.92 -4.34
CA ARG A 170 -21.85 9.57 -3.89
C ARG A 170 -21.31 10.60 -2.92
N CYS A 171 -20.68 10.17 -1.83
CA CYS A 171 -20.06 11.03 -0.82
C CYS A 171 -19.09 12.08 -1.40
N SER A 172 -18.42 11.78 -2.52
CA SER A 172 -17.49 12.70 -3.18
C SER A 172 -18.18 13.78 -4.03
N GLN A 173 -19.46 13.61 -4.34
CA GLN A 173 -20.27 14.53 -5.15
C GLN A 173 -21.26 15.33 -4.28
N THR A 174 -21.70 14.74 -3.16
CA THR A 174 -22.60 15.41 -2.22
C THR A 174 -21.89 16.55 -1.49
N LYS A 175 -22.45 17.76 -1.56
CA LYS A 175 -21.95 18.92 -0.82
C LYS A 175 -22.60 18.95 0.57
N ILE A 176 -21.92 18.35 1.54
CA ILE A 176 -22.32 18.42 2.96
C ILE A 176 -21.29 19.26 3.70
N GLU A 177 -21.75 20.30 4.39
CA GLU A 177 -20.89 21.09 5.28
C GLU A 177 -20.64 20.30 6.57
N VAL A 178 -19.44 19.75 6.70
CA VAL A 178 -19.03 19.04 7.91
C VAL A 178 -17.99 19.88 8.66
N SER A 179 -18.38 20.44 9.80
CA SER A 179 -17.44 21.14 10.69
C SER A 179 -16.58 20.13 11.44
N THR A 180 -15.34 19.93 10.97
CA THR A 180 -14.37 19.05 11.62
C THR A 180 -13.01 19.71 11.72
N LYS A 181 -12.32 19.48 12.84
CA LYS A 181 -10.93 19.91 13.01
C LYS A 181 -10.01 18.94 12.29
N LYS A 182 -9.35 19.40 11.23
CA LYS A 182 -8.35 18.59 10.51
C LYS A 182 -7.09 18.44 11.36
N GLU A 183 -6.79 17.21 11.76
CA GLU A 183 -5.52 16.87 12.40
C GLU A 183 -4.58 16.17 11.42
N SER A 184 -3.28 16.46 11.50
CA SER A 184 -2.24 15.76 10.75
C SER A 184 -1.36 14.97 11.71
N ARG A 185 -1.20 13.67 11.45
CA ARG A 185 -0.35 12.79 12.26
C ARG A 185 0.58 12.01 11.34
N TYR A 186 1.86 11.94 11.69
CA TYR A 186 2.82 11.07 11.01
C TYR A 186 2.89 9.73 11.73
N ASN A 187 2.54 8.64 11.04
CA ASN A 187 2.50 7.30 11.62
C ASN A 187 3.01 6.24 10.64
N ASN A 188 2.92 4.95 11.01
CA ASN A 188 3.44 3.88 10.17
C ASN A 188 2.74 3.77 8.80
N ALA A 189 1.45 4.13 8.67
CA ALA A 189 0.80 4.18 7.36
C ALA A 189 1.45 5.22 6.45
N CYS A 190 1.90 6.37 6.98
CA CYS A 190 2.63 7.35 6.19
C CYS A 190 3.95 6.76 5.65
N ARG A 191 4.66 5.98 6.47
CA ARG A 191 5.92 5.30 6.07
C ARG A 191 5.69 4.20 5.04
N LEU A 192 4.63 3.39 5.21
CA LEU A 192 4.21 2.37 4.26
C LEU A 192 3.79 2.98 2.91
N ALA A 193 3.01 4.07 2.94
CA ALA A 193 2.58 4.79 1.75
C ALA A 193 3.80 5.36 0.99
N ASP A 194 4.72 6.02 1.68
CA ASP A 194 5.95 6.55 1.09
C ASP A 194 6.78 5.44 0.39
N LEU A 195 6.94 4.28 1.06
CA LEU A 195 7.66 3.14 0.47
C LEU A 195 6.95 2.57 -0.76
N ALA A 196 5.63 2.43 -0.73
CA ALA A 196 4.83 1.98 -1.87
C ALA A 196 4.91 2.98 -3.04
N LEU A 197 4.79 4.28 -2.77
CA LEU A 197 4.85 5.35 -3.77
C LEU A 197 6.21 5.41 -4.48
N LYS A 198 7.30 5.12 -3.77
CA LYS A 198 8.63 4.99 -4.37
C LYS A 198 8.70 3.89 -5.44
N SER A 199 7.82 2.89 -5.39
CA SER A 199 7.76 1.82 -6.40
C SER A 199 6.99 2.19 -7.68
N CYS A 200 6.19 3.26 -7.65
CA CYS A 200 5.31 3.67 -8.73
C CYS A 200 6.06 4.45 -9.82
N ARG A 201 5.65 4.31 -11.08
CA ARG A 201 6.19 5.10 -12.21
C ARG A 201 5.25 6.24 -12.62
N SER A 202 3.95 5.99 -12.63
CA SER A 202 2.90 6.94 -13.01
C SER A 202 1.94 7.20 -11.85
N ASN A 203 1.14 8.27 -11.98
CA ASN A 203 0.10 8.58 -10.99
C ASN A 203 -1.01 7.53 -10.94
N SER A 204 -1.36 6.93 -12.09
CA SER A 204 -2.39 5.90 -12.19
C SER A 204 -2.06 4.62 -11.40
N GLU A 205 -0.78 4.31 -11.15
CA GLU A 205 -0.39 3.15 -10.36
C GLU A 205 -0.46 3.38 -8.84
N ARG A 206 -0.47 4.65 -8.39
CA ARG A 206 -0.17 5.01 -6.99
C ARG A 206 -1.17 4.47 -6.00
N HIS A 207 -2.46 4.61 -6.32
CA HIS A 207 -3.57 4.19 -5.48
C HIS A 207 -3.49 2.70 -5.18
N THR A 208 -3.61 1.88 -6.23
CA THR A 208 -3.53 0.42 -6.16
C THR A 208 -2.20 -0.10 -5.58
N ALA A 209 -1.09 0.61 -5.81
CA ALA A 209 0.19 0.22 -5.22
C ALA A 209 0.21 0.40 -3.70
N VAL A 210 -0.30 1.51 -3.19
CA VAL A 210 -0.37 1.79 -1.74
C VAL A 210 -1.29 0.77 -1.06
N GLU A 211 -2.50 0.57 -1.58
CA GLU A 211 -3.49 -0.36 -1.03
C GLU A 211 -2.96 -1.78 -0.94
N ASN A 212 -2.50 -2.36 -2.05
CA ASN A 212 -1.99 -3.72 -2.05
C ASN A 212 -0.74 -3.85 -1.18
N PHE A 213 0.12 -2.83 -1.15
CA PHE A 213 1.33 -2.88 -0.33
C PHE A 213 1.00 -2.87 1.16
N MET A 214 0.08 -2.01 1.61
CA MET A 214 -0.39 -1.99 2.99
C MET A 214 -1.12 -3.29 3.34
N LEU A 215 -2.06 -3.74 2.50
CA LEU A 215 -2.82 -4.96 2.73
C LEU A 215 -1.92 -6.21 2.85
N ILE A 216 -0.75 -6.24 2.21
CA ILE A 216 0.20 -7.36 2.29
C ILE A 216 1.21 -7.19 3.43
N ASN A 217 1.74 -5.99 3.65
CA ASN A 217 2.96 -5.80 4.45
C ASN A 217 2.72 -5.14 5.81
N ASP A 218 1.56 -4.52 6.01
CA ASP A 218 1.17 -3.94 7.28
C ASP A 218 0.44 -4.96 8.16
N SER A 219 0.71 -4.93 9.46
CA SER A 219 0.01 -5.78 10.42
C SER A 219 -1.43 -5.33 10.68
N ALA A 220 -1.76 -4.04 10.52
CA ALA A 220 -3.05 -3.47 10.92
C ALA A 220 -4.10 -3.38 9.79
N THR A 221 -3.65 -3.31 8.53
CA THR A 221 -4.55 -3.15 7.38
C THR A 221 -5.32 -4.43 7.10
N ILE A 222 -6.65 -4.38 7.21
CA ILE A 222 -7.52 -5.55 7.04
C ILE A 222 -8.22 -5.58 5.68
N ALA A 223 -8.53 -4.43 5.09
CA ALA A 223 -9.24 -4.33 3.82
C ALA A 223 -8.93 -3.04 3.07
N CYS A 224 -9.22 -3.04 1.77
CA CYS A 224 -9.12 -1.89 0.86
C CYS A 224 -10.38 -1.83 -0.01
N GLU A 225 -10.71 -0.62 -0.48
CA GLU A 225 -11.88 -0.35 -1.33
C GLU A 225 -13.18 -0.89 -0.70
N VAL A 226 -13.37 -0.64 0.60
CA VAL A 226 -14.52 -1.15 1.38
C VAL A 226 -15.75 -0.28 1.12
N PRO A 227 -16.84 -0.78 0.54
CA PRO A 227 -18.07 -0.01 0.38
C PRO A 227 -18.60 0.46 1.72
N VAL A 228 -19.18 1.65 1.74
CA VAL A 228 -19.93 2.17 2.88
C VAL A 228 -21.14 2.94 2.37
N TRP A 229 -22.18 2.99 3.19
CA TRP A 229 -23.38 3.74 2.90
C TRP A 229 -24.03 4.23 4.20
N LEU A 230 -24.85 5.27 4.07
CA LEU A 230 -25.60 5.91 5.14
C LEU A 230 -26.93 6.42 4.56
N TRP A 231 -27.99 6.35 5.36
CA TRP A 231 -29.21 7.11 5.11
C TRP A 231 -29.17 8.42 5.91
N GLU A 232 -29.08 9.55 5.23
CA GLU A 232 -29.09 10.88 5.87
C GLU A 232 -30.55 11.33 6.05
N LYS A 233 -31.06 11.17 7.28
CA LYS A 233 -32.46 11.43 7.60
C LYS A 233 -32.88 12.88 7.37
N ASN A 234 -31.98 13.84 7.57
CA ASN A 234 -32.32 15.26 7.43
C ASN A 234 -32.45 15.68 5.96
N LEU A 235 -31.84 14.92 5.05
CA LEU A 235 -31.85 15.17 3.61
C LEU A 235 -32.70 14.16 2.84
N ASP A 236 -33.30 13.20 3.57
CA ASP A 236 -34.09 12.09 3.04
C ASP A 236 -33.43 11.38 1.85
N MET A 237 -32.13 11.07 1.99
CA MET A 237 -31.35 10.47 0.90
C MET A 237 -30.35 9.43 1.38
N GLY A 238 -30.16 8.40 0.54
CA GLY A 238 -29.05 7.46 0.64
C GLY A 238 -27.76 8.10 0.13
N ILE A 239 -26.65 7.86 0.82
CA ILE A 239 -25.31 8.30 0.43
C ILE A 239 -24.38 7.08 0.45
N SER A 240 -23.63 6.87 -0.62
CA SER A 240 -22.67 5.76 -0.75
C SER A 240 -21.24 6.25 -0.98
N GLY A 241 -20.27 5.37 -0.70
CA GLY A 241 -18.86 5.65 -0.89
C GLY A 241 -18.00 4.42 -0.63
N HIS A 242 -16.71 4.65 -0.43
CA HIS A 242 -15.77 3.61 -0.02
C HIS A 242 -14.72 4.14 0.94
N ILE A 243 -14.12 3.21 1.67
CA ILE A 243 -12.91 3.42 2.46
C ILE A 243 -11.73 2.79 1.70
N ASP A 244 -10.80 3.63 1.24
CA ASP A 244 -9.59 3.19 0.51
C ASP A 244 -8.78 2.15 1.28
N VAL A 245 -8.52 2.42 2.57
CA VAL A 245 -7.72 1.57 3.44
C VAL A 245 -8.36 1.49 4.82
N LEU A 246 -8.78 0.29 5.21
CA LEU A 246 -9.33 0.00 6.53
C LEU A 246 -8.28 -0.68 7.41
N GLN A 247 -7.97 -0.08 8.57
CA GLN A 247 -7.01 -0.60 9.55
C GLN A 247 -7.66 -0.73 10.92
N VAL A 248 -7.29 -1.77 11.66
CA VAL A 248 -7.64 -1.94 13.08
C VAL A 248 -6.39 -1.68 13.91
N ARG A 249 -6.43 -0.74 14.86
CA ARG A 249 -5.25 -0.27 15.60
C ARG A 249 -5.58 -0.04 17.07
N SER A 250 -4.74 -0.57 17.96
CA SER A 250 -4.77 -0.23 19.40
C SER A 250 -6.11 -0.51 20.10
N ASN A 251 -6.68 -1.71 19.88
CA ASN A 251 -7.95 -2.12 20.45
C ASN A 251 -9.14 -1.18 20.22
N LYS A 252 -9.09 -0.44 19.11
CA LYS A 252 -10.19 0.34 18.53
C LYS A 252 -10.17 0.21 17.00
#